data_AF-A0A453LAD9-F1
#
_entry.id   AF-A0A453LAD9-F1
#
_cell.length_a   1.000
_cell.length_b   1.000
_cell.length_c   1.000
_cell.angle_alpha   90.00
_cell.angle_beta   90.00
_cell.angle_gamma   90.00
#
_symmetry.space_group_name_H-M   'P 1'
#
loop_
_entity.id
_entity.type
_entity.pdbx_description
1 polymer ?
#
loop_
_entity_poly.entity_id
_entity_poly.type
_entity_poly.pdbx_seq_one_letter_code
_entity_poly.pdbx_strand_id
1 'polypeptide(L)'
;MQMDLDKIGGLVPVIQDLNNANEEIRITSAWILGTASQNNALVQSQILGYGALARLVKMGYSTSAKEAAKAMYAISALIRNNVNGQEAFTSENG
;
A
#
# COMPACT_ATOMS: atom_id res chain seq x y z
N MET A 1 8.15 -11.85 -14.34
CA MET A 1 7.07 -11.22 -15.12
C MET A 1 6.61 -10.01 -14.33
N GLN A 2 6.99 -8.81 -14.74
CA GLN A 2 6.53 -7.56 -14.14
C GLN A 2 5.07 -7.37 -14.60
N MET A 3 4.09 -7.42 -13.70
CA MET A 3 2.70 -7.16 -14.07
C MET A 3 2.51 -5.66 -14.23
N ASP A 4 2.11 -5.22 -15.43
CA ASP A 4 1.70 -3.85 -15.77
C ASP A 4 0.32 -3.53 -15.13
N LEU A 5 0.29 -3.50 -13.79
CA LEU A 5 -0.89 -3.17 -12.97
C LEU A 5 -1.36 -1.72 -13.17
N ASP A 6 -0.43 -0.84 -13.57
CA ASP A 6 -0.60 0.57 -13.84
C ASP A 6 -1.38 0.84 -15.15
N LYS A 7 -1.28 -0.05 -16.15
CA LYS A 7 -1.97 0.13 -17.45
C LYS A 7 -3.42 -0.34 -17.49
N ILE A 8 -3.89 -1.13 -16.52
CA ILE A 8 -5.21 -1.81 -16.59
C ILE A 8 -6.23 -1.25 -15.57
N GLY A 9 -5.89 -0.24 -14.78
CA GLY A 9 -6.78 0.22 -13.70
C GLY A 9 -6.96 -0.81 -12.58
N GLY A 10 -6.06 -1.81 -12.51
CA GLY A 10 -6.10 -2.90 -11.53
C GLY A 10 -5.73 -2.47 -10.10
N LEU A 11 -5.16 -1.27 -9.92
CA LEU A 11 -4.79 -0.76 -8.60
C LEU A 11 -6.01 -0.43 -7.73
N VAL A 12 -7.09 0.11 -8.30
CA VAL A 12 -8.25 0.57 -7.52
C VAL A 12 -8.94 -0.59 -6.78
N PRO A 13 -9.28 -1.72 -7.43
CA PRO A 13 -9.84 -2.88 -6.72
C PRO A 13 -8.92 -3.40 -5.61
N VAL A 14 -7.61 -3.45 -5.85
CA VAL A 14 -6.63 -3.92 -4.84
C VAL A 14 -6.58 -2.96 -3.64
N ILE A 15 -6.68 -1.65 -3.86
CA ILE A 15 -6.78 -0.65 -2.77
C ILE A 15 -8.08 -0.83 -1.98
N GLN A 16 -9.20 -1.08 -2.65
CA GLN A 16 -10.48 -1.34 -1.99
C GLN A 16 -10.40 -2.59 -1.09
N ASP A 17 -9.71 -3.63 -1.56
CA ASP A 17 -9.50 -4.87 -0.82
C ASP A 17 -8.68 -4.73 0.47
N LEU A 18 -7.99 -3.60 0.71
CA LEU A 18 -7.40 -3.31 2.02
C LEU A 18 -8.46 -3.19 3.14
N ASN A 19 -9.73 -2.97 2.78
CA ASN A 19 -10.86 -2.92 3.70
C ASN A 19 -11.67 -4.23 3.73
N ASN A 20 -11.19 -5.29 3.08
CA ASN A 20 -11.92 -6.55 3.01
C ASN A 20 -12.08 -7.20 4.40
N ALA A 21 -13.22 -7.85 4.64
CA ALA A 21 -13.47 -8.57 5.88
C ALA A 21 -12.50 -9.75 6.06
N ASN A 22 -12.07 -10.39 4.97
CA ASN A 22 -11.10 -11.48 4.99
C ASN A 22 -9.67 -10.94 5.15
N GLU A 23 -8.99 -11.38 6.22
CA GLU A 23 -7.60 -11.00 6.51
C GLU A 23 -6.63 -11.38 5.39
N GLU A 24 -6.77 -12.55 4.78
CA GLU A 24 -5.86 -12.99 3.71
C GLU A 24 -5.95 -12.11 2.47
N ILE A 25 -7.14 -11.60 2.17
CA ILE A 25 -7.34 -10.64 1.08
C ILE A 25 -6.62 -9.34 1.40
N ARG A 26 -6.77 -8.80 2.61
CA ARG A 26 -6.05 -7.58 3.03
C ARG A 26 -4.54 -7.75 2.96
N ILE A 27 -4.02 -8.88 3.48
CA ILE A 27 -2.60 -9.23 3.44
C ILE A 27 -2.07 -9.26 2.01
N THR A 28 -2.80 -9.95 1.12
CA THR A 28 -2.42 -10.11 -0.28
C THR A 28 -2.44 -8.77 -1.01
N SER A 29 -3.46 -7.95 -0.77
CA SER A 29 -3.57 -6.62 -1.35
C SER A 29 -2.44 -5.70 -0.90
N ALA A 30 -2.10 -5.66 0.39
CA ALA A 30 -0.95 -4.89 0.88
C ALA A 30 0.35 -5.36 0.21
N TRP A 31 0.55 -6.67 0.06
CA TRP A 31 1.73 -7.20 -0.63
C TRP A 31 1.78 -6.83 -2.12
N ILE A 32 0.66 -6.90 -2.84
CA ILE A 32 0.56 -6.50 -4.25
C ILE A 32 0.91 -5.01 -4.40
N LEU A 33 0.32 -4.14 -3.57
CA LEU A 33 0.58 -2.70 -3.59
C LEU A 33 2.05 -2.39 -3.29
N GLY A 34 2.64 -3.03 -2.28
CA GLY A 34 4.06 -2.88 -1.98
C GLY A 34 4.94 -3.30 -3.15
N THR A 35 4.63 -4.43 -3.79
CA THR A 35 5.39 -4.93 -4.94
C THR A 35 5.29 -3.98 -6.14
N ALA A 36 4.09 -3.47 -6.43
CA ALA A 36 3.85 -2.55 -7.53
C ALA A 36 4.51 -1.17 -7.32
N SER A 37 4.62 -0.74 -6.06
CA SER A 37 5.17 0.58 -5.68
C SER A 37 6.69 0.64 -5.65
N GLN A 38 7.38 -0.51 -5.61
CA GLN A 38 8.84 -0.54 -5.47
C GLN A 38 9.53 0.25 -6.58
N ASN A 39 10.19 1.35 -6.20
CA ASN A 39 10.94 2.24 -7.10
C ASN A 39 10.11 2.73 -8.31
N ASN A 40 8.78 2.84 -8.17
CA ASN A 40 7.88 3.28 -9.22
C ASN A 40 7.12 4.54 -8.79
N ALA A 41 7.67 5.72 -9.09
CA ALA A 41 7.11 7.01 -8.66
C ALA A 41 5.67 7.26 -9.17
N LEU A 42 5.34 6.75 -10.36
CA LEU A 42 3.99 6.87 -10.92
C LEU A 42 2.99 6.08 -10.06
N VAL A 43 3.29 4.80 -9.80
CA VAL A 43 2.41 3.93 -9.00
C VAL A 43 2.34 4.41 -7.54
N GLN A 44 3.48 4.83 -6.97
CA GLN A 44 3.50 5.45 -5.63
C GLN A 44 2.53 6.63 -5.57
N SER A 45 2.61 7.55 -6.53
CA SER A 45 1.74 8.74 -6.58
C SER A 45 0.27 8.37 -6.76
N GLN A 46 -0.04 7.39 -7.59
CA GLN A 46 -1.42 6.90 -7.77
C GLN A 46 -1.99 6.31 -6.47
N ILE A 47 -1.26 5.41 -5.81
CA ILE A 47 -1.71 4.76 -4.58
C ILE A 47 -1.90 5.78 -3.45
N LEU A 48 -0.98 6.76 -3.33
CA LEU A 48 -1.12 7.88 -2.39
C LEU A 48 -2.35 8.74 -2.72
N GLY A 49 -2.57 9.06 -4.00
CA GLY A 49 -3.71 9.85 -4.46
C GLY A 49 -5.08 9.20 -4.18
N TYR A 50 -5.13 7.87 -4.08
CA TYR A 50 -6.34 7.13 -3.68
C TYR A 50 -6.50 6.99 -2.16
N GLY A 51 -5.61 7.57 -1.34
CA GLY A 51 -5.72 7.56 0.12
C GLY A 51 -5.43 6.19 0.77
N ALA A 52 -4.73 5.29 0.07
CA ALA A 52 -4.45 3.95 0.58
C ALA A 52 -3.51 3.96 1.82
N LEU A 53 -2.70 5.01 1.97
CA LEU A 53 -1.70 5.12 3.03
C LEU A 53 -2.33 5.08 4.43
N ALA A 54 -3.39 5.86 4.68
CA ALA A 54 -4.11 5.86 5.95
C ALA A 54 -4.55 4.45 6.36
N ARG A 55 -5.06 3.67 5.39
CA ARG A 55 -5.50 2.30 5.64
C ARG A 55 -4.32 1.37 5.94
N LEU A 56 -3.22 1.50 5.21
CA LEU A 56 -2.00 0.72 5.44
C LEU A 56 -1.39 1.03 6.81
N VAL A 57 -1.34 2.29 7.24
CA VAL A 57 -0.89 2.67 8.59
C VAL A 57 -1.73 1.98 9.65
N LYS A 58 -3.07 2.00 9.52
CA LYS A 58 -3.96 1.26 10.41
C LYS A 58 -3.68 -0.25 10.42
N MET A 59 -3.38 -0.86 9.27
CA MET A 59 -2.99 -2.29 9.19
C MET A 59 -1.65 -2.56 9.87
N GLY A 60 -0.73 -1.60 9.87
CA GLY A 60 0.56 -1.68 10.58
C GLY A 60 0.42 -1.90 12.08
N TYR A 61 -0.71 -1.49 12.67
CA TYR A 61 -1.06 -1.72 14.08
C TYR A 61 -1.96 -2.95 14.30
N SER A 62 -2.17 -3.80 13.28
CA SER A 62 -2.98 -5.02 13.43
C SER A 62 -2.37 -5.99 14.46
N THR A 63 -3.22 -6.71 15.18
CA THR A 63 -2.79 -7.81 16.05
C THR A 63 -2.29 -9.02 15.26
N SER A 64 -2.64 -9.13 13.98
CA SER A 64 -2.07 -10.12 13.07
C SER A 64 -0.68 -9.68 12.63
N ALA A 65 0.35 -10.38 13.09
CA ALA A 65 1.73 -10.09 12.71
C ALA A 65 1.97 -10.17 11.19
N LYS A 66 1.23 -11.04 10.49
CA LYS A 66 1.32 -11.15 9.02
C LYS A 66 0.73 -9.92 8.33
N GLU A 67 -0.43 -9.46 8.79
CA GLU A 67 -1.07 -8.24 8.28
C GLU A 67 -0.19 -7.02 8.51
N ALA A 68 0.30 -6.82 9.74
CA ALA A 68 1.19 -5.73 10.09
C ALA A 68 2.48 -5.75 9.25
N ALA A 69 3.11 -6.93 9.08
CA ALA A 69 4.34 -7.05 8.30
C ALA A 69 4.14 -6.69 6.82
N LYS A 70 3.04 -7.11 6.19
CA LYS A 70 2.75 -6.76 4.79
C LYS A 70 2.35 -5.30 4.62
N ALA A 71 1.65 -4.73 5.58
CA ALA A 71 1.38 -3.29 5.60
C ALA A 71 2.67 -2.47 5.67
N MET A 72 3.58 -2.79 6.60
CA MET A 72 4.86 -2.09 6.73
C MET A 72 5.75 -2.23 5.49
N TYR A 73 5.73 -3.40 4.84
CA TYR A 73 6.40 -3.59 3.56
C TYR A 73 5.82 -2.64 2.48
N ALA A 74 4.50 -2.54 2.37
CA ALA A 74 3.84 -1.66 1.42
C ALA A 74 4.14 -0.18 1.68
N ILE A 75 4.05 0.25 2.95
CA ILE A 75 4.41 1.60 3.38
C ILE A 75 5.86 1.91 3.00
N SER A 76 6.81 1.04 3.33
CA SER A 76 8.22 1.23 3.00
C SER A 76 8.42 1.40 1.50
N ALA A 77 7.73 0.63 0.66
CA ALA A 77 7.80 0.77 -0.78
C ALA A 77 7.17 2.08 -1.29
N LEU A 78 6.11 2.57 -0.65
CA LEU A 78 5.41 3.81 -1.03
C LEU A 78 6.23 5.07 -0.74
N ILE A 79 6.92 5.11 0.40
CA ILE A 79 7.64 6.31 0.88
C ILE A 79 9.12 6.33 0.47
N ARG A 80 9.65 5.19 0.01
CA ARG A 80 11.03 5.09 -0.43
C ARG A 80 11.27 6.02 -1.62
N ASN A 81 12.26 6.90 -1.47
CA ASN A 81 12.64 7.90 -2.47
C ASN A 81 11.47 8.81 -2.91
N ASN A 82 10.45 8.98 -2.05
CA ASN A 82 9.26 9.77 -2.33
C ASN A 82 8.99 10.70 -1.13
N VAL A 83 9.44 11.95 -1.23
CA VAL A 83 9.30 12.96 -0.17
C VAL A 83 7.84 13.21 0.18
N ASN A 84 6.96 13.35 -0.81
CA ASN A 84 5.51 13.53 -0.60
C ASN A 84 4.92 12.32 0.16
N GLY A 85 5.40 11.11 -0.14
CA GLY A 85 5.00 9.91 0.58
C GLY A 85 5.45 9.92 2.05
N GLN A 86 6.64 10.44 2.34
CA GLN A 86 7.17 10.55 3.71
C GLN A 86 6.41 11.60 4.53
N GLU A 87 6.05 12.74 3.92
CA GLU A 87 5.22 13.76 4.54
C GLU A 87 3.80 13.27 4.81
N ALA A 88 3.21 12.56 3.84
CA ALA A 88 1.91 11.94 3.99
C ALA A 88 1.91 10.89 5.11
N PHE A 89 2.96 10.06 5.20
CA PHE A 89 3.13 9.06 6.26
C PHE A 89 3.11 9.73 7.63
N THR A 90 3.98 10.72 7.84
CA THR A 90 4.04 11.52 9.07
C THR A 90 2.68 12.10 9.47
N SER A 91 1.89 12.56 8.49
CA SER A 91 0.55 13.14 8.71
C SER A 91 -0.49 12.10 9.18
N GLU A 92 -0.28 10.82 8.86
CA GLU A 92 -1.15 9.70 9.24
C GLU A 92 -0.81 9.11 10.62
N ASN A 93 0.13 9.71 11.37
CA ASN A 93 0.68 9.17 12.63
C ASN A 93 1.31 7.78 12.48
N GLY A 94 1.78 7.45 11.28
CA GLY A 94 2.66 6.31 11.01
C GLY A 94 3.95 6.86 10.48
#